data_AF-A0A951HJ58-F1
#
_entry.id   AF-A0A951HJ58-F1
#
_cell.length_a   1.000
_cell.length_b   1.000
_cell.length_c   1.000
_cell.angle_alpha   90.00
_cell.angle_beta   90.00
_cell.angle_gamma   90.00
#
_symmetry.space_group_name_H-M   'P 1'
#
loop_
_entity.id
_entity.type
_entity.pdbx_description
1 polymer ?
#
loop_
_entity_poly.entity_id
_entity_poly.type
_entity_poly.pdbx_seq_one_letter_code
_entity_poly.pdbx_strand_id
1 'polypeptide(L)'
;MVELVTARNRNSHERLLQRMYEDRKAVFVDLLKWDLAHDGRRERDQFDDASAEYLIVTDLETSEHLASLRLLRTDQTHILGSLFPELCDGPVPSGPDIREISRMCLSPRHRGSERIVYRNLLASAMTEYALLTGIRAYTGVAEIGWLGRVLSAGWRCEPLGMPRMLGGSMVGALVVHIEPDTIRRLQASGKYHSGVLRMVEREDLAA
;
A
#
# COMPACT_ATOMS: atom_id res chain seq x y z
N MET A 1 12.87 -5.73 7.36
CA MET A 1 12.19 -4.80 8.29
C MET A 1 11.28 -3.89 7.48
N VAL A 2 10.27 -3.25 8.09
CA VAL A 2 9.39 -2.28 7.39
C VAL A 2 9.59 -0.89 7.99
N GLU A 3 9.99 0.08 7.17
CA GLU A 3 10.14 1.49 7.56
C GLU A 3 8.88 2.27 7.15
N LEU A 4 8.35 3.09 8.05
CA LEU A 4 7.34 4.11 7.74
C LEU A 4 8.04 5.39 7.29
N VAL A 5 7.80 5.82 6.05
CA VAL A 5 8.35 7.05 5.48
C VAL A 5 7.25 8.08 5.26
N THR A 6 7.38 9.26 5.88
CA THR A 6 6.41 10.36 5.85
C THR A 6 7.06 11.68 5.40
N ALA A 7 6.33 12.80 5.46
CA ALA A 7 6.92 14.14 5.29
C ALA A 7 8.10 14.42 6.24
N ARG A 8 8.04 13.87 7.46
CA ARG A 8 8.97 14.23 8.54
C ARG A 8 10.35 13.59 8.38
N ASN A 9 10.39 12.36 7.87
CA ASN A 9 11.62 11.58 7.80
C ASN A 9 12.06 11.22 6.36
N ARG A 10 11.35 11.68 5.31
CA ARG A 10 11.72 11.38 3.92
C ARG A 10 13.13 11.83 3.54
N ASN A 11 13.63 12.91 4.12
CA ASN A 11 14.99 13.41 3.85
C ASN A 11 16.07 12.42 4.33
N SER A 12 15.85 11.70 5.43
CA SER A 12 16.76 10.65 5.88
C SER A 12 16.61 9.34 5.10
N HIS A 13 15.60 9.24 4.24
CA HIS A 13 15.27 8.05 3.42
C HIS A 13 15.34 8.32 1.91
N GLU A 14 16.02 9.39 1.47
CA GLU A 14 16.06 9.80 0.05
C GLU A 14 16.51 8.66 -0.88
N ARG A 15 17.58 7.95 -0.51
CA ARG A 15 18.08 6.81 -1.29
C ARG A 15 17.05 5.69 -1.37
N LEU A 16 16.38 5.37 -0.26
CA LEU A 16 15.37 4.31 -0.22
C LEU A 16 14.15 4.67 -1.08
N LEU A 17 13.69 5.92 -1.01
CA LEU A 17 12.60 6.45 -1.85
C LEU A 17 12.98 6.43 -3.33
N GLN A 18 14.21 6.83 -3.67
CA GLN A 18 14.69 6.76 -5.05
C GLN A 18 14.64 5.32 -5.59
N ARG A 19 15.13 4.33 -4.82
CA ARG A 19 15.05 2.92 -5.19
C ARG A 19 13.61 2.43 -5.35
N MET A 20 12.73 2.83 -4.45
CA MET A 20 11.30 2.53 -4.54
C MET A 20 10.70 3.06 -5.85
N TYR A 21 10.93 4.33 -6.22
CA TYR A 21 10.38 4.92 -7.45
C TYR A 21 10.98 4.31 -8.73
N GLU A 22 12.25 3.92 -8.70
CA GLU A 22 12.89 3.15 -9.79
C GLU A 22 12.23 1.78 -9.97
N ASP A 23 11.98 1.07 -8.87
CA ASP A 23 11.28 -0.23 -8.91
C ASP A 23 9.82 -0.08 -9.36
N ARG A 24 9.13 0.98 -8.93
CA ARG A 24 7.78 1.31 -9.41
C ARG A 24 7.76 1.50 -10.92
N LYS A 25 8.73 2.23 -11.48
CA LYS A 25 8.87 2.39 -12.95
C LYS A 25 9.11 1.05 -13.62
N ALA A 26 10.05 0.25 -13.10
CA ALA A 26 10.37 -1.06 -13.66
C ALA A 26 9.17 -2.03 -13.63
N VAL A 27 8.35 -1.98 -12.58
CA VAL A 27 7.20 -2.87 -12.43
C VAL A 27 5.98 -2.33 -13.18
N PHE A 28 5.51 -1.12 -12.88
CA PHE A 28 4.24 -0.62 -13.41
C PHE A 28 4.36 -0.18 -14.87
N VAL A 29 5.45 0.48 -15.25
CA VAL A 29 5.63 0.99 -16.62
C VAL A 29 6.34 -0.05 -17.50
N ASP A 30 7.51 -0.54 -17.10
CA ASP A 30 8.30 -1.40 -18.00
C ASP A 30 7.75 -2.82 -18.12
N LEU A 31 7.31 -3.41 -17.03
CA LEU A 31 6.82 -4.80 -17.00
C LEU A 31 5.31 -4.87 -17.29
N LEU A 32 4.49 -4.13 -16.55
CA LEU A 32 3.03 -4.18 -16.67
C LEU A 32 2.47 -3.29 -17.77
N LYS A 33 3.29 -2.42 -18.37
CA LYS A 33 2.91 -1.54 -19.49
C LYS A 33 1.76 -0.58 -19.17
N TRP A 34 1.63 -0.19 -17.91
CA TRP A 34 0.67 0.84 -17.54
C TRP A 34 1.13 2.21 -18.07
N ASP A 35 0.18 2.96 -18.63
CA ASP A 35 0.41 4.33 -19.10
C ASP A 35 0.36 5.30 -17.91
N LEU A 36 1.51 5.49 -17.26
CA LEU A 36 1.66 6.32 -16.07
C LEU A 36 2.72 7.40 -16.28
N ALA A 37 2.59 8.52 -15.56
CA ALA A 37 3.61 9.57 -15.55
C ALA A 37 4.95 9.08 -14.98
N HIS A 38 6.04 9.37 -15.69
CA HIS A 38 7.40 9.04 -15.24
C HIS A 38 8.44 10.01 -15.83
N ASP A 39 9.60 10.14 -15.19
CA ASP A 39 10.70 11.02 -15.64
C ASP A 39 11.79 10.29 -16.45
N GLY A 40 11.41 9.15 -17.03
CA GLY A 40 12.33 8.19 -17.68
C GLY A 40 13.02 7.21 -16.72
N ARG A 41 13.22 7.57 -15.45
CA ARG A 41 13.90 6.73 -14.45
C ARG A 41 12.99 6.30 -13.30
N ARG A 42 12.05 7.15 -12.92
CA ARG A 42 11.21 7.03 -11.72
C ARG A 42 9.75 7.22 -12.09
N GLU A 43 8.88 6.38 -11.54
CA GLU A 43 7.43 6.57 -11.63
C GLU A 43 6.95 7.31 -10.38
N ARG A 44 6.41 8.51 -10.61
CA ARG A 44 5.82 9.37 -9.59
C ARG A 44 4.61 10.06 -10.20
N ASP A 45 3.51 10.04 -9.46
CA ASP A 45 2.27 10.69 -9.88
C ASP A 45 1.95 11.89 -8.97
N GLN A 46 0.84 12.56 -9.23
CA GLN A 46 0.39 13.72 -8.47
C GLN A 46 0.06 13.42 -7.00
N PHE A 47 -0.11 12.15 -6.64
CA PHE A 47 -0.38 11.72 -5.26
C PHE A 47 0.91 11.38 -4.50
N ASP A 48 2.11 11.48 -5.11
CA ASP A 48 3.41 11.36 -4.43
C ASP A 48 3.86 12.71 -3.85
N ASP A 49 3.00 13.33 -3.04
CA ASP A 49 3.17 14.65 -2.45
C ASP A 49 3.67 14.59 -0.98
N ALA A 50 3.53 15.69 -0.24
CA ALA A 50 3.92 15.77 1.17
C ALA A 50 3.01 14.92 2.09
N SER A 51 1.75 14.71 1.72
CA SER A 51 0.79 13.92 2.51
C SER A 51 0.98 12.41 2.34
N ALA A 52 1.63 11.97 1.26
CA ALA A 52 1.87 10.56 1.00
C ALA A 52 2.78 9.93 2.06
N GLU A 53 2.31 8.80 2.59
CA GLU A 53 3.03 7.94 3.52
C GLU A 53 3.40 6.64 2.81
N TYR A 54 4.56 6.07 3.11
CA TYR A 54 5.02 4.82 2.50
C TYR A 54 5.39 3.83 3.59
N LEU A 55 4.92 2.59 3.44
CA LEU A 55 5.47 1.45 4.18
C LEU A 55 6.44 0.73 3.25
N ILE A 56 7.72 0.69 3.62
CA ILE A 56 8.78 0.14 2.77
C ILE A 56 9.48 -1.01 3.47
N VAL A 57 9.37 -2.21 2.90
CA VAL A 57 10.25 -3.33 3.24
C VAL A 57 11.63 -3.05 2.66
N THR A 58 12.61 -2.91 3.53
CA THR A 58 14.01 -2.65 3.16
C THR A 58 14.95 -3.68 3.76
N ASP A 59 16.04 -3.91 3.04
CA ASP A 59 17.24 -4.52 3.58
C ASP A 59 17.98 -3.50 4.46
N LEU A 60 18.38 -3.90 5.67
CA LEU A 60 18.95 -3.00 6.67
C LEU A 60 20.42 -2.62 6.41
N GLU A 61 21.16 -3.50 5.75
CA GLU A 61 22.59 -3.30 5.50
C GLU A 61 22.80 -2.45 4.24
N THR A 62 21.97 -2.68 3.23
CA THR A 62 22.14 -2.09 1.90
C THR A 62 21.19 -0.92 1.61
N SER A 63 20.15 -0.75 2.44
CA SER A 63 19.04 0.19 2.17
C SER A 63 18.37 -0.04 0.81
N GLU A 64 18.37 -1.29 0.35
CA GLU A 64 17.72 -1.68 -0.90
C GLU A 64 16.22 -1.88 -0.70
N HIS A 65 15.44 -1.38 -1.65
CA HIS A 65 14.00 -1.57 -1.68
C HIS A 65 13.65 -3.02 -2.05
N LEU A 66 12.89 -3.69 -1.19
CA LEU A 66 12.42 -5.07 -1.36
C LEU A 66 10.93 -5.09 -1.74
N ALA A 67 10.12 -4.32 -1.04
CA ALA A 67 8.72 -4.07 -1.37
C ALA A 67 8.21 -2.78 -0.73
N SER A 68 7.12 -2.23 -1.23
CA SER A 68 6.46 -1.06 -0.66
C SER A 68 4.98 -1.04 -0.93
N LEU A 69 4.28 -0.17 -0.20
CA LEU A 69 2.99 0.38 -0.59
C LEU A 69 2.92 1.85 -0.18
N ARG A 70 2.03 2.60 -0.83
CA ARG A 70 1.70 3.99 -0.48
C ARG A 70 0.36 4.02 0.25
N LEU A 71 0.28 4.84 1.29
CA LEU A 71 -0.94 5.20 2.01
C LEU A 71 -1.28 6.66 1.69
N LEU A 72 -2.52 6.89 1.25
CA LEU A 72 -3.07 8.23 1.01
C LEU A 72 -4.18 8.53 1.99
N ARG A 73 -4.29 9.79 2.39
CA ARG A 73 -5.39 10.29 3.22
C ARG A 73 -6.68 10.36 2.42
N THR A 74 -7.71 9.66 2.86
CA THR A 74 -9.01 9.67 2.14
C THR A 74 -9.84 10.91 2.42
N ASP A 75 -9.51 11.69 3.45
CA ASP A 75 -10.05 13.04 3.71
C ASP A 75 -9.33 14.14 2.90
N GLN A 76 -8.45 13.74 1.98
CA GLN A 76 -7.79 14.58 0.98
C GLN A 76 -7.97 13.99 -0.43
N THR A 77 -7.27 14.51 -1.43
CA THR A 77 -7.31 13.97 -2.79
C THR A 77 -6.63 12.58 -2.83
N HIS A 78 -7.37 11.55 -3.24
CA HIS A 78 -6.89 10.17 -3.32
C HIS A 78 -7.38 9.47 -4.59
N ILE A 79 -6.82 8.31 -4.96
CA ILE A 79 -7.03 7.67 -6.27
C ILE A 79 -8.49 7.25 -6.47
N LEU A 80 -9.08 6.51 -5.55
CA LEU A 80 -10.44 5.99 -5.65
C LEU A 80 -11.44 7.14 -5.79
N GLY A 81 -11.31 8.20 -4.99
CA GLY A 81 -12.22 9.35 -5.04
C GLY A 81 -12.04 10.21 -6.29
N SER A 82 -10.82 10.29 -6.82
CA SER A 82 -10.50 11.20 -7.94
C SER A 82 -10.61 10.54 -9.31
N LEU A 83 -10.25 9.26 -9.42
CA LEU A 83 -10.07 8.57 -10.69
C LEU A 83 -11.04 7.42 -10.91
N PHE A 84 -11.54 6.80 -9.83
CA PHE A 84 -12.39 5.61 -9.91
C PHE A 84 -13.63 5.62 -9.01
N PRO A 85 -14.32 6.76 -8.81
CA PRO A 85 -15.46 6.82 -7.90
C PRO A 85 -16.60 5.88 -8.31
N GLU A 86 -16.72 5.56 -9.60
CA GLU A 86 -17.72 4.65 -10.15
C GLU A 86 -17.54 3.18 -9.74
N LEU A 87 -16.42 2.80 -9.13
CA LEU A 87 -16.19 1.47 -8.57
C LEU A 87 -16.89 1.25 -7.22
N CYS A 88 -17.52 2.30 -6.66
CA CYS A 88 -18.32 2.20 -5.44
C CYS A 88 -19.81 2.22 -5.79
N ASP A 89 -20.58 1.28 -5.24
CA ASP A 89 -22.05 1.27 -5.38
C ASP A 89 -22.71 2.37 -4.50
N GLY A 90 -21.99 2.83 -3.48
CA GLY A 90 -22.36 3.93 -2.60
C GLY A 90 -21.31 5.05 -2.57
N PRO A 91 -21.37 5.97 -1.58
CA PRO A 91 -20.36 7.01 -1.41
C PRO A 91 -18.95 6.41 -1.26
N VAL A 92 -17.97 7.05 -1.88
CA VAL A 92 -16.55 6.67 -1.71
C VAL A 92 -16.19 6.80 -0.22
N PRO A 93 -15.67 5.73 0.43
CA PRO A 93 -15.29 5.81 1.84
C PRO A 93 -14.18 6.84 2.04
N SER A 94 -14.44 7.81 2.93
CA SER A 94 -13.55 8.92 3.24
C SER A 94 -13.64 9.25 4.72
N GLY A 95 -12.49 9.56 5.33
CA GLY A 95 -12.42 9.98 6.73
C GLY A 95 -10.99 10.05 7.28
N PRO A 96 -10.78 10.71 8.42
CA PRO A 96 -9.47 10.85 9.04
C PRO A 96 -8.89 9.51 9.53
N ASP A 97 -9.75 8.52 9.76
CA ASP A 97 -9.44 7.15 10.21
C ASP A 97 -9.44 6.12 9.06
N ILE A 98 -9.48 6.59 7.81
CA ILE A 98 -9.40 5.75 6.60
C ILE A 98 -8.20 6.19 5.75
N ARG A 99 -7.41 5.23 5.30
CA ARG A 99 -6.34 5.44 4.33
C ARG A 99 -6.59 4.64 3.06
N GLU A 100 -6.11 5.13 1.92
CA GLU A 100 -6.13 4.38 0.68
C GLU A 100 -4.75 3.75 0.42
N ILE A 101 -4.73 2.45 0.17
CA ILE A 101 -3.55 1.72 -0.28
C ILE A 101 -3.44 1.86 -1.79
N SER A 102 -2.27 2.30 -2.25
CA SER A 102 -1.92 2.31 -3.68
C SER A 102 -0.47 1.88 -3.89
N ARG A 103 -0.11 1.61 -5.16
CA ARG A 103 1.28 1.33 -5.58
C ARG A 103 1.97 0.22 -4.75
N MET A 104 1.25 -0.87 -4.45
CA MET A 104 1.91 -2.04 -3.84
C MET A 104 2.92 -2.62 -4.84
N CYS A 105 4.19 -2.41 -4.57
CA CYS A 105 5.28 -2.70 -5.49
C CYS A 105 6.28 -3.64 -4.83
N LEU A 106 6.54 -4.79 -5.45
CA LEU A 106 7.59 -5.70 -5.01
C LEU A 106 8.74 -5.61 -6.01
N SER A 107 9.96 -5.44 -5.51
CA SER A 107 11.16 -5.32 -6.33
C SER A 107 11.22 -6.43 -7.39
N PRO A 108 11.53 -6.11 -8.66
CA PRO A 108 11.62 -7.10 -9.74
C PRO A 108 12.82 -8.04 -9.58
N ARG A 109 13.75 -7.72 -8.66
CA ARG A 109 14.95 -8.51 -8.37
C ARG A 109 14.65 -9.81 -7.61
N HIS A 110 13.50 -9.88 -6.91
CA HIS A 110 13.13 -11.04 -6.09
C HIS A 110 12.01 -11.88 -6.71
N ARG A 111 12.10 -13.20 -6.54
CA ARG A 111 11.17 -14.18 -7.12
C ARG A 111 10.72 -15.22 -6.10
N GLY A 112 9.66 -15.95 -6.43
CA GLY A 112 9.21 -17.09 -5.62
C GLY A 112 8.77 -16.71 -4.20
N SER A 113 9.27 -17.46 -3.22
CA SER A 113 8.88 -17.38 -1.81
C SER A 113 9.20 -16.03 -1.15
N GLU A 114 10.28 -15.35 -1.54
CA GLU A 114 10.66 -14.03 -0.99
C GLU A 114 9.54 -13.00 -1.17
N ARG A 115 8.88 -13.01 -2.34
CA ARG A 115 7.77 -12.11 -2.64
C ARG A 115 6.58 -12.33 -1.69
N ILE A 116 6.34 -13.58 -1.29
CA ILE A 116 5.28 -13.92 -0.33
C ILE A 116 5.64 -13.35 1.04
N VAL A 117 6.90 -13.52 1.47
CA VAL A 117 7.40 -12.97 2.73
C VAL A 117 7.24 -11.45 2.76
N TYR A 118 7.73 -10.73 1.75
CA TYR A 118 7.65 -9.26 1.75
C TYR A 118 6.22 -8.73 1.71
N ARG A 119 5.31 -9.39 0.99
CA ARG A 119 3.88 -9.05 1.03
C ARG A 119 3.29 -9.27 2.42
N ASN A 120 3.64 -10.37 3.08
CA ASN A 120 3.17 -10.66 4.44
C ASN A 120 3.74 -9.66 5.45
N LEU A 121 4.99 -9.19 5.26
CA LEU A 121 5.57 -8.10 6.06
C LEU A 121 4.79 -6.79 5.86
N LEU A 122 4.44 -6.42 4.63
CA LEU A 122 3.60 -5.24 4.37
C LEU A 122 2.21 -5.37 5.02
N ALA A 123 1.55 -6.52 4.89
CA ALA A 123 0.25 -6.76 5.51
C ALA A 123 0.32 -6.66 7.05
N SER A 124 1.39 -7.18 7.64
CA SER A 124 1.63 -7.11 9.09
C SER A 124 1.89 -5.67 9.53
N ALA A 125 2.81 -4.96 8.87
CA ALA A 125 3.15 -3.58 9.18
C ALA A 125 1.97 -2.63 9.02
N MET A 126 1.14 -2.81 7.98
CA MET A 126 -0.08 -2.04 7.78
C MET A 126 -1.09 -2.28 8.91
N THR A 127 -1.24 -3.52 9.36
CA THR A 127 -2.12 -3.85 10.50
C THR A 127 -1.60 -3.25 11.79
N GLU A 128 -0.29 -3.38 12.07
CA GLU A 128 0.36 -2.79 13.25
C GLU A 128 0.20 -1.27 13.24
N TYR A 129 0.51 -0.62 12.11
CA TYR A 129 0.38 0.82 11.93
C TYR A 129 -1.04 1.31 12.17
N ALA A 130 -2.04 0.61 11.61
CA ALA A 130 -3.44 0.96 11.79
C ALA A 130 -3.88 0.91 13.26
N LEU A 131 -3.55 -0.18 13.95
CA LEU A 131 -3.90 -0.35 15.36
C LEU A 131 -3.20 0.67 16.26
N LEU A 132 -1.98 1.09 15.90
CA LEU A 132 -1.22 2.11 16.65
C LEU A 132 -1.74 3.53 16.43
N THR A 133 -2.31 3.83 15.26
CA THR A 133 -2.74 5.19 14.86
C THR A 133 -4.25 5.40 14.86
N GLY A 134 -5.04 4.35 15.09
CA GLY A 134 -6.49 4.41 15.07
C GLY A 134 -7.11 4.40 13.67
N ILE A 135 -6.35 4.02 12.64
CA ILE A 135 -6.93 3.75 11.31
C ILE A 135 -7.83 2.51 11.44
N ARG A 136 -9.11 2.66 11.07
CA ARG A 136 -10.10 1.57 11.12
C ARG A 136 -10.28 0.85 9.80
N ALA A 137 -9.86 1.45 8.68
CA ALA A 137 -10.05 0.85 7.38
C ALA A 137 -9.02 1.32 6.35
N TYR A 138 -8.78 0.44 5.38
CA TYR A 138 -8.03 0.74 4.18
C TYR A 138 -8.89 0.57 2.94
N THR A 139 -8.93 1.55 2.05
CA THR A 139 -9.50 1.37 0.71
C THR A 139 -8.42 1.02 -0.30
N GLY A 140 -8.79 0.46 -1.44
CA GLY A 140 -7.85 0.22 -2.52
C GLY A 140 -8.53 -0.10 -3.84
N VAL A 141 -7.82 0.15 -4.94
CA VAL A 141 -8.23 -0.20 -6.30
C VAL A 141 -7.28 -1.25 -6.84
N ALA A 142 -7.80 -2.34 -7.38
CA ALA A 142 -7.00 -3.45 -7.85
C ALA A 142 -7.64 -4.15 -9.07
N GLU A 143 -6.79 -4.67 -9.96
CA GLU A 143 -7.22 -5.61 -10.97
C GLU A 143 -7.81 -6.89 -10.33
N ILE A 144 -8.79 -7.51 -10.97
CA ILE A 144 -9.60 -8.60 -10.41
C ILE A 144 -8.76 -9.79 -9.92
N GLY A 145 -7.66 -10.11 -10.62
CA GLY A 145 -6.74 -11.19 -10.23
C GLY A 145 -5.98 -10.89 -8.94
N TRP A 146 -5.70 -9.62 -8.67
CA TRP A 146 -5.12 -9.17 -7.41
C TRP A 146 -6.19 -9.01 -6.31
N LEU A 147 -7.36 -8.48 -6.67
CA LEU A 147 -8.50 -8.32 -5.78
C LEU A 147 -8.87 -9.63 -5.07
N GLY A 148 -8.96 -10.75 -5.80
CA GLY A 148 -9.23 -12.05 -5.20
C GLY A 148 -8.19 -12.51 -4.18
N ARG A 149 -6.91 -12.14 -4.36
CA ARG A 149 -5.84 -12.45 -3.39
C ARG A 149 -5.95 -11.60 -2.14
N VAL A 150 -6.35 -10.34 -2.28
CA VAL A 150 -6.58 -9.44 -1.14
C VAL A 150 -7.79 -9.87 -0.34
N LEU A 151 -8.89 -10.24 -1.00
CA LEU A 151 -10.11 -10.75 -0.35
C LEU A 151 -9.87 -12.04 0.43
N SER A 152 -8.95 -12.89 -0.04
CA SER A 152 -8.58 -14.17 0.61
C SER A 152 -7.37 -14.06 1.56
N ALA A 153 -6.89 -12.84 1.85
CA ALA A 153 -5.71 -12.65 2.68
C ALA A 153 -5.92 -13.01 4.16
N GLY A 154 -7.18 -13.20 4.60
CA GLY A 154 -7.52 -13.63 5.95
C GLY A 154 -8.00 -12.49 6.86
N TRP A 155 -7.83 -11.23 6.46
CA TRP A 155 -8.51 -10.10 7.09
C TRP A 155 -9.96 -9.95 6.60
N ARG A 156 -10.74 -9.12 7.29
CA ARG A 156 -12.09 -8.74 6.83
C ARG A 156 -11.95 -7.75 5.66
N CYS A 157 -12.35 -8.18 4.48
CA CYS A 157 -12.26 -7.40 3.26
C CYS A 157 -13.50 -7.63 2.41
N GLU A 158 -14.04 -6.57 1.84
CA GLU A 158 -15.25 -6.60 1.01
C GLU A 158 -15.13 -5.66 -0.19
N PRO A 159 -15.73 -6.01 -1.34
CA PRO A 159 -15.80 -5.11 -2.47
C PRO A 159 -16.69 -3.90 -2.14
N LEU A 160 -16.33 -2.74 -2.68
CA LEU A 160 -17.13 -1.50 -2.55
C LEU A 160 -18.20 -1.37 -3.65
N GLY A 161 -18.12 -2.21 -4.66
CA GLY A 161 -19.07 -2.29 -5.77
C GLY A 161 -18.64 -3.34 -6.78
N MET A 162 -19.37 -3.42 -7.89
CA MET A 162 -19.06 -4.38 -8.95
C MET A 162 -17.80 -3.96 -9.74
N PRO A 163 -16.88 -4.91 -10.05
CA PRO A 163 -15.73 -4.62 -10.91
C PRO A 163 -16.17 -4.11 -12.30
N ARG A 164 -15.35 -3.23 -12.89
CA ARG A 164 -15.60 -2.62 -14.21
C ARG A 164 -14.39 -2.77 -15.12
N MET A 165 -14.64 -2.77 -16.42
CA MET A 165 -13.59 -2.73 -17.44
C MET A 165 -13.08 -1.30 -17.60
N LEU A 166 -11.85 -1.03 -17.16
CA LEU A 166 -11.21 0.29 -17.20
C LEU A 166 -9.80 0.16 -17.75
N GLY A 167 -9.46 0.94 -18.77
CA GLY A 167 -8.12 0.91 -19.39
C GLY A 167 -7.72 -0.47 -19.96
N GLY A 168 -8.68 -1.31 -20.33
CA GLY A 168 -8.44 -2.67 -20.83
C GLY A 168 -8.28 -3.75 -19.75
N SER A 169 -8.36 -3.38 -18.47
CA SER A 169 -8.30 -4.31 -17.34
C SER A 169 -9.63 -4.34 -16.57
N MET A 170 -9.99 -5.51 -16.02
CA MET A 170 -11.11 -5.62 -15.08
C MET A 170 -10.64 -5.20 -13.70
N VAL A 171 -11.16 -4.08 -13.18
CA VAL A 171 -10.70 -3.43 -11.95
C VAL A 171 -11.87 -3.31 -10.97
N GLY A 172 -11.60 -3.49 -9.67
CA GLY A 172 -12.57 -3.28 -8.60
C GLY A 172 -11.99 -2.48 -7.44
N ALA A 173 -12.88 -1.92 -6.63
CA ALA A 173 -12.53 -1.24 -5.39
C ALA A 173 -12.91 -2.12 -4.18
N LEU A 174 -12.13 -2.02 -3.12
CA LEU A 174 -12.32 -2.80 -1.89
C LEU A 174 -12.10 -1.93 -0.66
N VAL A 175 -12.64 -2.41 0.46
CA VAL A 175 -12.29 -1.95 1.80
C VAL A 175 -11.80 -3.12 2.64
N VAL A 176 -10.68 -2.93 3.32
CA VAL A 176 -10.14 -3.82 4.36
C VAL A 176 -10.44 -3.18 5.71
N HIS A 177 -11.12 -3.90 6.58
CA HIS A 177 -11.44 -3.44 7.93
C HIS A 177 -10.32 -3.84 8.90
N ILE A 178 -9.92 -2.90 9.74
CA ILE A 178 -8.98 -3.10 10.85
C ILE A 178 -9.78 -3.13 12.14
N GLU A 179 -9.77 -4.29 12.78
CA GLU A 179 -10.45 -4.59 14.04
C GLU A 179 -9.42 -5.13 15.05
N PRO A 180 -9.72 -5.12 16.36
CA PRO A 180 -8.81 -5.69 17.37
C PRO A 180 -8.43 -7.16 17.14
N ASP A 181 -9.19 -7.90 16.33
CA ASP A 181 -8.90 -9.28 15.96
C ASP A 181 -8.12 -9.46 14.66
N THR A 182 -7.84 -8.40 13.89
CA THR A 182 -7.18 -8.50 12.58
C THR A 182 -5.83 -9.23 12.66
N ILE A 183 -5.02 -8.95 13.68
CA ILE A 183 -3.75 -9.68 13.92
C ILE A 183 -4.01 -11.18 14.07
N ARG A 184 -5.01 -11.57 14.88
CA ARG A 184 -5.34 -12.98 15.12
C ARG A 184 -5.77 -13.67 13.84
N ARG A 185 -6.55 -13.00 12.99
CA ARG A 185 -6.98 -13.55 11.70
C ARG A 185 -5.80 -13.72 10.73
N LEU A 186 -4.89 -12.75 10.68
CA LEU A 186 -3.67 -12.86 9.87
C LEU A 186 -2.74 -13.97 10.37
N GLN A 187 -2.60 -14.14 11.68
CA GLN A 187 -1.87 -15.26 12.32
C GLN A 187 -2.47 -16.61 11.91
N ALA A 188 -3.79 -16.77 12.03
CA ALA A 188 -4.50 -18.00 11.65
C ALA A 188 -4.29 -18.36 10.17
N SER A 189 -4.07 -17.36 9.31
CA SER A 189 -3.82 -17.55 7.88
C SER A 189 -2.33 -17.69 7.51
N GLY A 190 -1.42 -17.69 8.49
CA GLY A 190 0.03 -17.79 8.30
C GLY A 190 0.68 -16.57 7.64
N LYS A 191 0.03 -15.39 7.69
CA LYS A 191 0.49 -14.17 7.00
C LYS A 191 1.00 -13.08 7.94
N TYR A 192 0.93 -13.29 9.25
CA TYR A 192 1.38 -12.31 10.25
C TYR A 192 2.82 -12.55 10.70
N HIS A 193 3.60 -11.48 10.79
CA HIS A 193 4.92 -11.42 11.42
C HIS A 193 4.90 -10.28 12.43
N SER A 194 5.29 -10.54 13.67
CA SER A 194 5.23 -9.55 14.75
C SER A 194 6.42 -8.58 14.74
N GLY A 195 6.18 -7.33 15.10
CA GLY A 195 7.22 -6.34 15.40
C GLY A 195 8.03 -5.96 14.17
N VAL A 196 7.37 -5.91 13.01
CA VAL A 196 8.04 -5.68 11.73
C VAL A 196 8.12 -4.20 11.39
N LEU A 197 7.21 -3.40 11.92
CA LEU A 197 7.15 -1.96 11.71
C LEU A 197 8.19 -1.25 12.59
N ARG A 198 9.08 -0.51 11.93
CA ARG A 198 9.88 0.53 12.57
C ARG A 198 9.20 1.86 12.38
N MET A 199 9.06 2.58 13.49
CA MET A 199 8.76 3.99 13.49
C MET A 199 9.98 4.69 14.06
N VAL A 200 10.41 5.78 13.43
CA VAL A 200 11.65 6.45 13.82
C VAL A 200 11.44 7.13 15.17
N GLU A 201 10.27 7.72 15.44
CA GLU A 201 9.93 8.29 16.76
C GLU A 201 8.43 8.19 17.13
N ARG A 202 8.11 8.24 18.43
CA ARG A 202 6.72 8.24 18.95
C ARG A 202 5.95 9.51 18.56
N GLU A 203 6.65 10.56 18.17
CA GLU A 203 6.12 11.84 17.70
C GLU A 203 5.63 11.79 16.24
N ASP A 204 6.01 10.76 15.48
CA ASP A 204 5.48 10.48 14.13
C ASP A 204 4.01 10.03 14.15
N LEU A 205 3.47 9.69 15.33
CA LEU A 205 2.07 9.26 15.54
C LEU A 205 1.11 10.42 15.78
N ALA A 206 1.62 11.62 16.09
CA ALA A 206 0.79 12.78 16.43
C ALA A 206 0.51 13.62 15.17
N ALA A 207 -0.62 13.34 14.52
CA ALA A 207 -1.27 14.19 13.53
C ALA A 207 -2.74 14.37 13.88
#